data_AF-B9FL93-F1
#
_entry.id   AF-B9FL93-F1
#
_cell.length_a   1.000
_cell.length_b   1.000
_cell.length_c   1.000
_cell.angle_alpha   90.00
_cell.angle_beta   90.00
_cell.angle_gamma   90.00
#
_symmetry.space_group_name_H-M   'P 1'
#
loop_
_entity.id
_entity.type
_entity.pdbx_description
1 polymer ?
#
loop_
_entity_poly.entity_id
_entity_poly.type
_entity_poly.pdbx_seq_one_letter_code
_entity_poly.pdbx_strand_id
1 'polypeptide(L)'
;MYDRLSLHLPRQFCELPLFPFPASYPDYPTKQQFVAYLESYAAKFGINPMYNHTVVCAEFDERLMLWRVRTTQATGMMEDDVEYVSQWLVVATGENSEAVLPVIDGLEEFRGSVIHTSAYKSGSKFAGKTVLVVGCGNSGMEVCLDLCNHNGYPRIVVRDAVHILPREMLGQPTFRLAMWLLKWLPIHIVDRILLLVARAILGDTSQFGLKRPSLGPLELKSLSGKTPILDIGTLAKIKSGDIKVRPAIRRIAGQQVKFVDGRSEQFDAIVLATGYKSNVPCWLKKKIAQIYLYHITETRDRLSVALPCRRTGGCAGRACGTALLPQPGERQSGGARAETVPRQSCVAVAHHRGGPTSPLHAIDAFLCSRCAAPTLPHVFLPSITLPHTRVMAPHFHAAGPKRCRTAVLRNH
;
A
#
# COMPACT_ATOMS: atom_id res chain seq x y z
N MET A 1 15.92 -3.97 2.01
CA MET A 1 15.31 -3.76 3.33
C MET A 1 16.31 -4.02 4.45
N TYR A 2 16.24 -3.22 5.50
CA TYR A 2 17.05 -3.30 6.71
C TYR A 2 16.51 -4.33 7.72
N ASP A 3 17.30 -4.68 8.73
CA ASP A 3 17.06 -5.87 9.57
C ASP A 3 15.99 -5.69 10.63
N ARG A 4 15.90 -4.49 11.21
CA ARG A 4 14.90 -4.18 12.24
C ARG A 4 13.47 -3.96 11.73
N LEU A 5 13.29 -3.98 10.40
CA LEU A 5 12.02 -3.63 9.77
C LEU A 5 10.90 -4.56 10.26
N SER A 6 9.87 -3.96 10.81
CA SER A 6 8.60 -4.59 11.14
C SER A 6 7.46 -3.83 10.48
N LEU A 7 6.29 -4.46 10.35
CA LEU A 7 5.11 -3.78 9.88
C LEU A 7 4.79 -2.57 10.76
N HIS A 8 4.51 -1.43 10.14
CA HIS A 8 4.04 -0.24 10.85
C HIS A 8 2.55 -0.30 11.19
N LEU A 9 1.82 -1.19 10.53
CA LEU A 9 0.40 -1.44 10.76
C LEU A 9 0.20 -2.76 11.51
N PRO A 10 -0.85 -2.86 12.33
CA PRO A 10 -1.19 -4.11 12.97
C PRO A 10 -1.51 -5.20 11.95
N ARG A 11 -1.10 -6.44 12.24
CA ARG A 11 -1.25 -7.61 11.36
C ARG A 11 -2.66 -7.76 10.78
N GLN A 12 -3.71 -7.45 11.54
CA GLN A 12 -5.12 -7.59 11.09
C GLN A 12 -5.52 -6.65 9.95
N PHE A 13 -4.67 -5.66 9.61
CA PHE A 13 -4.85 -4.77 8.46
C PHE A 13 -4.00 -5.18 7.25
N CYS A 14 -3.05 -6.10 7.44
CA CYS A 14 -2.12 -6.56 6.40
C CYS A 14 -2.39 -8.02 5.98
N GLU A 15 -3.51 -8.62 6.42
CA GLU A 15 -3.90 -9.98 6.06
C GLU A 15 -4.36 -10.05 4.62
N LEU A 16 -3.86 -11.03 3.88
CA LEU A 16 -4.38 -11.42 2.58
C LEU A 16 -5.73 -12.15 2.74
N PRO A 17 -6.63 -12.00 1.76
CA PRO A 17 -7.95 -12.62 1.80
C PRO A 17 -7.89 -14.13 2.07
N LEU A 18 -8.78 -14.61 2.94
CA LEU A 18 -8.97 -16.03 3.25
C LEU A 18 -7.77 -16.72 3.95
N PHE A 19 -6.81 -15.93 4.43
CA PHE A 19 -5.65 -16.45 5.15
C PHE A 19 -5.16 -15.47 6.23
N PRO A 20 -5.68 -15.55 7.46
CA PRO A 20 -5.23 -14.67 8.54
C PRO A 20 -3.78 -14.96 8.93
N PHE A 21 -3.13 -14.01 9.60
CA PHE A 21 -1.81 -14.28 10.17
C PHE A 21 -1.88 -15.38 11.25
N PRO A 22 -0.80 -16.15 11.45
CA PRO A 22 -0.72 -17.08 12.57
C PRO A 22 -0.92 -16.38 13.90
N ALA A 23 -1.70 -16.98 14.81
CA ALA A 23 -2.00 -16.39 16.12
C ALA A 23 -0.74 -16.09 16.94
N SER A 24 0.31 -16.88 16.77
CA SER A 24 1.63 -16.75 17.42
C SER A 24 2.42 -15.50 17.00
N TYR A 25 2.06 -14.84 15.90
CA TYR A 25 2.77 -13.64 15.46
C TYR A 25 2.47 -12.45 16.38
N PRO A 26 3.43 -11.53 16.58
CA PRO A 26 3.15 -10.28 17.30
C PRO A 26 2.18 -9.42 16.49
N ASP A 27 1.61 -8.39 17.13
CA ASP A 27 0.73 -7.44 16.43
C ASP A 27 1.42 -6.70 15.30
N TYR A 28 2.74 -6.50 15.38
CA TYR A 28 3.58 -5.92 14.33
C TYR A 28 4.65 -6.94 13.89
N PRO A 29 4.31 -7.86 12.96
CA PRO A 29 5.24 -8.86 12.45
C PRO A 29 6.54 -8.27 11.90
N THR A 30 7.64 -9.00 12.07
CA THR A 30 8.92 -8.67 11.44
C THR A 30 8.88 -8.92 9.93
N LYS A 31 9.85 -8.38 9.18
CA LYS A 31 9.98 -8.67 7.75
C LYS A 31 10.05 -10.18 7.45
N GLN A 32 10.78 -10.97 8.26
CA GLN A 32 10.94 -12.40 8.05
C GLN A 32 9.63 -13.15 8.29
N GLN A 33 8.89 -12.77 9.33
CA GLN A 33 7.56 -13.29 9.61
C GLN A 33 6.59 -12.97 8.47
N PHE A 34 6.62 -11.74 7.95
CA PHE A 34 5.78 -11.36 6.82
C PHE A 34 6.13 -12.14 5.53
N VAL A 35 7.41 -12.35 5.24
CA VAL A 35 7.84 -13.19 4.11
C VAL A 35 7.37 -14.64 4.28
N ALA A 36 7.57 -15.24 5.45
CA ALA A 36 7.10 -16.60 5.73
C ALA A 36 5.58 -16.73 5.60
N TYR A 37 4.83 -15.69 5.97
CA TYR A 37 3.40 -15.62 5.74
C TYR A 37 3.02 -15.58 4.25
N LEU A 38 3.72 -14.80 3.42
CA LEU A 38 3.50 -14.76 1.97
C LEU A 38 3.84 -16.09 1.30
N GLU A 39 4.93 -16.74 1.71
CA GLU A 39 5.30 -18.09 1.24
C GLU A 39 4.23 -19.11 1.61
N SER A 40 3.72 -19.05 2.85
CA SER A 40 2.64 -19.92 3.31
C SER A 40 1.33 -19.67 2.54
N TYR A 41 1.04 -18.41 2.19
CA TYR A 41 -0.09 -18.05 1.35
C TYR A 41 0.04 -18.66 -0.04
N ALA A 42 1.20 -18.47 -0.69
CA ALA A 42 1.46 -19.04 -2.01
C ALA A 42 1.34 -20.57 -2.02
N ALA A 43 1.91 -21.24 -1.00
CA ALA A 43 1.81 -22.68 -0.85
C ALA A 43 0.36 -23.16 -0.65
N LYS A 44 -0.41 -22.49 0.21
CA LYS A 44 -1.81 -22.87 0.50
C LYS A 44 -2.71 -22.80 -0.74
N PHE A 45 -2.50 -21.81 -1.60
CA PHE A 45 -3.32 -21.59 -2.80
C PHE A 45 -2.70 -22.11 -4.09
N GLY A 46 -1.57 -22.83 -4.01
CA GLY A 46 -0.88 -23.39 -5.18
C GLY A 46 -0.38 -22.33 -6.16
N ILE A 47 -0.03 -21.14 -5.66
CA ILE A 47 0.51 -20.04 -6.47
C ILE A 47 1.99 -20.31 -6.69
N ASN A 48 2.39 -20.48 -7.94
CA ASN A 48 3.76 -20.78 -8.34
C ASN A 48 4.32 -19.65 -9.21
N PRO A 49 4.91 -18.59 -8.62
CA PRO A 49 5.51 -17.51 -9.39
C PRO A 49 6.75 -17.98 -10.16
N MET A 50 6.90 -17.51 -11.40
CA MET A 50 8.13 -17.67 -12.17
C MET A 50 9.14 -16.59 -11.74
N TYR A 51 10.20 -17.02 -11.06
CA TYR A 51 11.29 -16.13 -10.63
C TYR A 51 12.35 -15.96 -11.73
N ASN A 52 13.24 -14.99 -11.56
CA ASN A 52 14.36 -14.69 -12.49
C ASN A 52 13.93 -14.33 -13.93
N HIS A 53 12.71 -13.82 -14.08
CA HIS A 53 12.19 -13.27 -15.34
C HIS A 53 11.93 -11.78 -15.15
N THR A 54 12.80 -10.93 -15.70
CA THR A 54 12.66 -9.48 -15.59
C THR A 54 11.88 -8.95 -16.78
N VAL A 55 10.73 -8.32 -16.56
CA VAL A 55 10.00 -7.63 -17.63
C VAL A 55 10.80 -6.42 -18.08
N VAL A 56 11.25 -6.44 -19.34
CA VAL A 56 12.01 -5.33 -19.96
C VAL A 56 11.12 -4.44 -20.83
N CYS A 57 10.03 -5.01 -21.35
CA CYS A 57 9.09 -4.27 -22.19
C CYS A 57 7.69 -4.90 -22.09
N ALA A 58 6.67 -4.07 -21.96
CA ALA A 58 5.28 -4.48 -22.11
C ALA A 58 4.56 -3.48 -23.01
N GLU A 59 3.94 -3.96 -24.07
CA GLU A 59 3.21 -3.14 -25.05
C GLU A 59 1.89 -3.81 -25.44
N PHE A 60 0.90 -3.00 -25.80
CA PHE A 60 -0.36 -3.51 -26.30
C PHE A 60 -0.35 -3.50 -27.82
N ASP A 61 -0.59 -4.66 -28.42
CA ASP A 61 -0.74 -4.83 -29.86
C ASP A 61 -2.20 -4.57 -30.24
N GLU A 62 -2.47 -3.42 -30.86
CA GLU A 62 -3.82 -3.02 -31.30
C GLU A 62 -4.41 -3.94 -32.38
N ARG A 63 -3.56 -4.59 -33.18
CA ARG A 63 -4.02 -5.47 -34.26
C ARG A 63 -4.49 -6.80 -33.70
N LEU A 64 -3.77 -7.31 -32.71
CA LEU A 64 -4.07 -8.59 -32.06
C LEU A 64 -5.02 -8.44 -30.87
N MET A 65 -5.20 -7.22 -30.36
CA MET A 65 -5.93 -6.93 -29.11
C MET A 65 -5.35 -7.70 -27.92
N LEU A 66 -4.02 -7.84 -27.88
CA LEU A 66 -3.27 -8.59 -26.87
C LEU A 66 -2.08 -7.76 -26.36
N TRP A 67 -1.73 -7.97 -25.10
CA TRP A 67 -0.47 -7.53 -24.53
C TRP A 67 0.67 -8.43 -24.99
N ARG A 68 1.78 -7.83 -25.37
CA ARG A 68 3.07 -8.48 -25.63
C ARG A 68 4.05 -8.04 -24.55
N VAL A 69 4.56 -9.01 -23.80
CA VAL A 69 5.44 -8.80 -22.65
C VAL A 69 6.75 -9.51 -22.92
N ARG A 70 7.83 -8.75 -23.08
CA ARG A 70 9.18 -9.28 -23.24
C ARG A 70 9.87 -9.32 -21.88
N THR A 71 10.45 -10.48 -21.59
CA THR A 71 11.23 -10.72 -20.38
C THR A 71 12.62 -11.17 -20.73
N THR A 72 13.61 -10.75 -19.95
CA THR A 72 14.96 -11.31 -19.97
C THR A 72 15.09 -12.33 -18.84
N GLN A 73 15.66 -13.49 -19.16
CA GLN A 73 16.01 -14.49 -18.17
C GLN A 73 17.49 -14.34 -17.78
N ALA A 74 17.76 -14.18 -16.48
CA ALA A 74 19.12 -14.19 -15.97
C ALA A 74 19.53 -15.65 -15.65
N THR A 75 19.92 -16.41 -16.67
CA THR A 75 20.46 -17.78 -16.53
C THR A 75 21.94 -17.82 -16.93
N GLY A 76 22.84 -17.51 -16.00
CA GLY A 76 24.28 -17.61 -16.24
C GLY A 76 24.79 -16.56 -17.25
N MET A 77 25.49 -17.01 -18.30
CA MET A 77 26.14 -16.13 -19.30
C MET A 77 25.28 -15.83 -20.55
N MET A 78 24.06 -16.37 -20.67
CA MET A 78 23.19 -16.13 -21.83
C MET A 78 21.91 -15.44 -21.38
N GLU A 79 21.58 -14.33 -22.05
CA GLU A 79 20.30 -13.64 -21.94
C GLU A 79 19.37 -14.24 -23.00
N ASP A 80 18.47 -15.12 -22.57
CA ASP A 80 17.38 -15.59 -23.42
C ASP A 80 16.19 -14.64 -23.27
N ASP A 81 15.81 -14.02 -24.39
CA ASP A 81 14.62 -13.18 -24.50
C ASP A 81 13.39 -14.07 -24.71
N VAL A 82 12.44 -14.00 -23.78
CA VAL A 82 11.15 -14.70 -23.88
C VAL A 82 10.04 -13.68 -24.05
N GLU A 83 9.14 -13.92 -25.01
CA GLU A 83 7.94 -13.10 -25.22
C GLU A 83 6.69 -13.86 -24.79
N TYR A 84 5.88 -13.21 -23.96
CA TYR A 84 4.57 -13.68 -23.53
C TYR A 84 3.48 -12.85 -24.16
N VAL A 85 2.39 -13.51 -24.55
CA VAL A 85 1.20 -12.85 -25.11
C VAL A 85 0.00 -13.15 -24.24
N SER A 86 -0.74 -12.11 -23.84
CA SER A 86 -1.92 -12.25 -22.97
C SER A 86 -3.01 -11.23 -23.28
N GLN A 87 -4.27 -11.52 -22.96
CA GLN A 87 -5.35 -10.54 -23.08
C GLN A 87 -5.27 -9.44 -22.03
N TRP A 88 -4.73 -9.77 -20.85
CA TRP A 88 -4.69 -8.91 -19.69
C TRP A 88 -3.28 -8.82 -19.14
N LEU A 89 -2.91 -7.62 -18.68
CA LEU A 89 -1.67 -7.35 -17.97
C LEU A 89 -2.00 -6.75 -16.61
N VAL A 90 -1.56 -7.43 -15.55
CA VAL A 90 -1.64 -6.92 -14.17
C VAL A 90 -0.24 -6.47 -13.76
N VAL A 91 -0.11 -5.19 -13.40
CA VAL A 91 1.17 -4.62 -12.95
C VAL A 91 1.23 -4.62 -11.43
N ALA A 92 2.12 -5.43 -10.86
CA ALA A 92 2.30 -5.59 -9.42
C ALA A 92 3.76 -5.39 -8.96
N THR A 93 4.52 -4.52 -9.65
CA THR A 93 5.96 -4.29 -9.39
C THR A 93 6.25 -3.34 -8.21
N GLY A 94 5.20 -2.82 -7.57
CA GLY A 94 5.30 -1.86 -6.46
C GLY A 94 5.66 -0.44 -6.88
N GLU A 95 5.56 0.48 -5.92
CA GLU A 95 5.86 1.91 -6.11
C GLU A 95 7.28 2.29 -5.68
N ASN A 96 7.89 1.49 -4.81
CA ASN A 96 9.20 1.77 -4.19
C ASN A 96 10.33 0.96 -4.85
N SER A 97 10.51 1.12 -6.16
CA SER A 97 11.41 0.28 -6.95
C SER A 97 12.82 0.88 -7.06
N GLU A 98 12.93 2.15 -7.44
CA GLU A 98 14.21 2.83 -7.67
C GLU A 98 14.48 3.87 -6.60
N ALA A 99 15.69 3.88 -6.05
CA ALA A 99 16.11 4.89 -5.07
C ALA A 99 16.12 6.30 -5.70
N VAL A 100 15.58 7.28 -4.98
CA VAL A 100 15.64 8.68 -5.40
C VAL A 100 16.88 9.31 -4.77
N LEU A 101 17.90 9.58 -5.59
CA LEU A 101 19.10 10.28 -5.15
C LEU A 101 18.91 11.80 -5.34
N PRO A 102 19.01 12.61 -4.27
CA PRO A 102 18.87 14.05 -4.40
C PRO A 102 20.13 14.65 -5.04
N VAL A 103 19.94 15.75 -5.77
CA VAL A 103 21.06 16.61 -6.16
C VAL A 103 21.41 17.50 -4.96
N ILE A 104 22.61 17.34 -4.41
CA ILE A 104 23.14 18.13 -3.30
C ILE A 104 24.53 18.62 -3.72
N ASP A 105 24.74 19.93 -3.65
CA ASP A 105 26.02 20.58 -3.99
C ASP A 105 27.18 20.00 -3.16
N GLY A 106 28.19 19.44 -3.85
CA GLY A 106 29.39 18.84 -3.27
C GLY A 106 29.20 17.47 -2.62
N LEU A 107 28.10 16.76 -2.89
CA LEU A 107 27.87 15.41 -2.36
C LEU A 107 28.91 14.40 -2.87
N GLU A 108 29.31 14.54 -4.13
CA GLU A 108 30.38 13.80 -4.79
C GLU A 108 31.77 14.09 -4.20
N GLU A 109 31.96 15.25 -3.57
CA GLU A 109 33.20 15.60 -2.87
C GLU A 109 33.26 15.01 -1.45
N PHE A 110 32.18 14.36 -1.00
CA PHE A 110 32.12 13.82 0.35
C PHE A 110 33.12 12.67 0.54
N ARG A 111 34.03 12.81 1.50
CA ARG A 111 35.09 11.81 1.74
C ARG A 111 34.66 10.62 2.57
N GLY A 112 33.49 10.69 3.21
CA GLY A 112 32.92 9.59 3.99
C GLY A 112 32.02 8.67 3.15
N SER A 113 31.34 7.74 3.80
CA SER A 113 30.43 6.81 3.11
C SER A 113 29.08 7.46 2.82
N VAL A 114 28.63 7.43 1.57
CA VAL A 114 27.26 7.82 1.18
C VAL A 114 26.49 6.57 0.76
N ILE A 115 25.36 6.29 1.42
CA ILE A 115 24.48 5.17 1.04
C ILE A 115 23.03 5.62 1.01
N HIS A 116 22.22 4.99 0.17
CA HIS A 116 20.76 5.11 0.26
C HIS A 116 20.19 4.07 1.24
N THR A 117 19.03 4.36 1.82
CA THR A 117 18.32 3.42 2.71
C THR A 117 18.05 2.04 2.09
N SER A 118 18.05 1.93 0.76
CA SER A 118 17.96 0.64 0.04
C SER A 118 19.14 -0.28 0.31
N ALA A 119 20.34 0.30 0.48
CA ALA A 119 21.58 -0.41 0.81
C ALA A 119 21.84 -0.51 2.33
N TYR A 120 21.08 0.22 3.15
CA TYR A 120 21.18 0.15 4.61
C TYR A 120 20.66 -1.20 5.13
N LYS A 121 21.39 -1.80 6.08
CA LYS A 121 21.06 -3.09 6.71
C LYS A 121 20.88 -3.00 8.21
N SER A 122 21.88 -2.48 8.91
CA SER A 122 21.91 -2.36 10.37
C SER A 122 22.81 -1.20 10.79
N GLY A 123 22.48 -0.60 11.92
CA GLY A 123 23.23 0.49 12.55
C GLY A 123 24.59 0.05 13.11
N SER A 124 24.80 -1.25 13.29
CA SER A 124 26.06 -1.82 13.80
C SER A 124 27.30 -1.36 13.02
N LYS A 125 27.20 -1.19 11.69
CA LYS A 125 28.30 -0.70 10.83
C LYS A 125 28.70 0.76 11.09
N PHE A 126 27.89 1.47 11.87
CA PHE A 126 28.03 2.89 12.19
C PHE A 126 28.24 3.15 13.69
N ALA A 127 28.55 2.11 14.47
CA ALA A 127 28.90 2.27 15.88
C ALA A 127 30.05 3.28 16.04
N GLY A 128 29.88 4.22 16.97
CA GLY A 128 30.84 5.30 17.23
C GLY A 128 30.90 6.40 16.16
N LYS A 129 30.17 6.28 15.05
CA LYS A 129 30.21 7.24 13.94
C LYS A 129 29.14 8.32 14.06
N THR A 130 29.49 9.52 13.61
CA THR A 130 28.55 10.61 13.37
C THR A 130 27.93 10.45 11.98
N VAL A 131 26.63 10.19 11.94
CA VAL A 131 25.91 9.87 10.70
C VAL A 131 24.85 10.93 10.39
N LEU A 132 24.88 11.49 9.18
CA LEU A 132 23.83 12.37 8.68
C LEU A 132 22.76 11.57 7.96
N VAL A 133 21.53 11.57 8.45
CA VAL A 133 20.38 10.95 7.77
C VAL A 133 19.61 12.02 7.03
N VAL A 134 19.56 11.93 5.70
CA VAL A 134 18.90 12.93 4.85
C VAL A 134 17.48 12.51 4.56
N GLY A 135 16.51 13.18 5.20
CA GLY A 135 15.08 12.90 5.05
C GLY A 135 14.45 12.35 6.33
N CYS A 136 13.28 12.87 6.65
CA CYS A 136 12.55 12.57 7.87
C CYS A 136 11.25 11.79 7.61
N GLY A 137 11.27 10.85 6.64
CA GLY A 137 10.17 9.90 6.46
C GLY A 137 10.23 8.75 7.47
N ASN A 138 9.31 7.77 7.33
CA ASN A 138 9.31 6.57 8.18
C ASN A 138 10.68 5.87 8.20
N SER A 139 11.29 5.62 7.03
CA SER A 139 12.63 5.01 6.96
C SER A 139 13.73 5.88 7.59
N GLY A 140 13.68 7.19 7.43
CA GLY A 140 14.69 8.09 8.00
C GLY A 140 14.66 8.08 9.53
N MET A 141 13.46 8.20 10.11
CA MET A 141 13.26 8.09 11.56
C MET A 141 13.68 6.72 12.08
N GLU A 142 13.29 5.66 11.36
CA GLU A 142 13.60 4.30 11.75
C GLU A 142 15.11 4.03 11.72
N VAL A 143 15.82 4.52 10.71
CA VAL A 143 17.30 4.43 10.62
C VAL A 143 17.96 5.22 11.75
N CYS A 144 17.50 6.43 12.07
CA CYS A 144 18.09 7.20 13.18
C CYS A 144 17.97 6.45 14.50
N LEU A 145 16.80 5.88 14.80
CA LEU A 145 16.63 5.10 16.02
C LEU A 145 17.49 3.83 16.02
N ASP A 146 17.67 3.18 14.86
CA ASP A 146 18.57 2.02 14.73
C ASP A 146 20.03 2.38 15.01
N LEU A 147 20.48 3.51 14.44
CA LEU A 147 21.83 4.04 14.66
C LEU A 147 22.06 4.33 16.14
N CYS A 148 21.12 5.00 16.81
CA CYS A 148 21.20 5.23 18.25
C CYS A 148 21.30 3.94 19.06
N ASN A 149 20.50 2.92 18.71
CA ASN A 149 20.52 1.63 19.42
C ASN A 149 21.84 0.87 19.24
N HIS A 150 22.63 1.20 18.22
CA HIS A 150 23.95 0.64 17.95
C HIS A 150 25.09 1.63 18.23
N ASN A 151 24.88 2.57 19.16
CA ASN A 151 25.90 3.55 19.60
C ASN A 151 26.44 4.45 18.47
N GLY A 152 25.68 4.67 17.41
CA GLY A 152 25.92 5.73 16.42
C GLY A 152 25.36 7.07 16.90
N TYR A 153 25.88 8.17 16.35
CA TYR A 153 25.45 9.52 16.66
C TYR A 153 24.70 10.15 15.47
N PRO A 154 23.41 9.84 15.28
CA PRO A 154 22.66 10.31 14.13
C PRO A 154 22.27 11.79 14.23
N ARG A 155 22.23 12.45 13.09
CA ARG A 155 21.61 13.76 12.90
C ARG A 155 20.68 13.66 11.71
N ILE A 156 19.44 14.12 11.87
CA ILE A 156 18.40 13.97 10.84
C ILE A 156 18.12 15.31 10.17
N VAL A 157 18.18 15.34 8.84
CA VAL A 157 17.83 16.51 8.04
C VAL A 157 16.33 16.55 7.82
N VAL A 158 15.70 17.62 8.28
CA VAL A 158 14.28 17.91 8.10
C VAL A 158 14.18 19.14 7.19
N ARG A 159 13.70 18.94 5.96
CA ARG A 159 13.48 20.03 4.99
C ARG A 159 12.09 20.61 5.12
N ASP A 160 11.09 19.72 5.08
CA ASP A 160 9.68 20.08 5.05
C ASP A 160 8.99 19.70 6.35
N ALA A 161 7.77 20.22 6.52
CA ALA A 161 6.90 19.85 7.61
C ALA A 161 6.45 18.38 7.50
N VAL A 162 6.34 17.70 8.64
CA VAL A 162 5.91 16.30 8.71
C VAL A 162 4.99 16.06 9.90
N HIS A 163 3.98 15.21 9.71
CA HIS A 163 3.14 14.73 10.81
C HIS A 163 3.81 13.55 11.49
N ILE A 164 3.98 13.66 12.80
CA ILE A 164 4.42 12.56 13.66
C ILE A 164 3.25 12.21 14.57
N LEU A 165 2.82 10.95 14.47
CA LEU A 165 1.80 10.38 15.33
C LEU A 165 2.43 9.24 16.13
N PRO A 166 2.06 9.02 17.40
CA PRO A 166 2.44 7.81 18.10
C PRO A 166 1.90 6.58 17.35
N ARG A 167 2.61 5.45 17.41
CA ARG A 167 2.09 4.18 16.85
C ARG A 167 0.79 3.73 17.53
N GLU A 168 0.66 4.02 18.83
CA GLU A 168 -0.51 3.68 19.65
C GLU A 168 -1.07 4.92 20.36
N MET A 169 -2.39 5.04 20.38
CA MET A 169 -3.16 6.08 21.07
C MET A 169 -4.24 5.41 21.91
N LEU A 170 -4.36 5.81 23.17
CA LEU A 170 -5.43 5.33 24.07
C LEU A 170 -5.45 3.77 24.18
N GLY A 171 -4.28 3.14 24.20
CA GLY A 171 -4.16 1.67 24.27
C GLY A 171 -4.54 0.92 23.00
N GLN A 172 -4.72 1.61 21.87
CA GLN A 172 -5.05 1.03 20.57
C GLN A 172 -4.10 1.54 19.47
N PRO A 173 -3.87 0.78 18.40
CA PRO A 173 -3.12 1.28 17.25
C PRO A 173 -3.76 2.54 16.67
N THR A 174 -2.96 3.58 16.41
CA THR A 174 -3.42 4.86 15.86
C THR A 174 -4.21 4.67 14.57
N PHE A 175 -3.76 3.75 13.71
CA PHE A 175 -4.44 3.42 12.47
C PHE A 175 -5.83 2.82 12.71
N ARG A 176 -5.99 1.95 13.72
CA ARG A 176 -7.28 1.36 14.09
C ARG A 176 -8.26 2.43 14.56
N LEU A 177 -7.79 3.33 15.42
CA LEU A 177 -8.58 4.48 15.90
C LEU A 177 -9.00 5.38 14.73
N ALA A 178 -8.06 5.74 13.86
CA ALA A 178 -8.34 6.58 12.69
C ALA A 178 -9.39 5.94 11.77
N MET A 179 -9.25 4.66 11.43
CA MET A 179 -10.21 3.94 10.59
C MET A 179 -11.59 3.85 11.24
N TRP A 180 -11.65 3.63 12.56
CA TRP A 180 -12.92 3.61 13.29
C TRP A 180 -13.61 4.98 13.27
N LEU A 181 -12.88 6.07 13.53
CA LEU A 181 -13.42 7.43 13.49
C LEU A 181 -13.93 7.82 12.10
N LEU A 182 -13.22 7.42 11.03
CA LEU A 182 -13.62 7.69 9.64
C LEU A 182 -14.94 7.01 9.25
N LYS A 183 -15.42 5.99 9.98
CA LYS A 183 -16.75 5.41 9.76
C LYS A 183 -17.88 6.36 10.14
N TRP A 184 -17.62 7.31 11.04
CA TRP A 184 -18.63 8.15 11.66
C TRP A 184 -18.42 9.64 11.44
N LEU A 185 -17.19 10.06 11.12
CA LEU A 185 -16.81 11.47 11.07
C LEU A 185 -16.11 11.82 9.74
N PRO A 186 -16.29 13.05 9.22
CA PRO A 186 -15.51 13.57 8.11
C PRO A 186 -14.00 13.63 8.40
N ILE A 187 -13.17 13.47 7.36
CA ILE A 187 -11.70 13.41 7.45
C ILE A 187 -11.06 14.56 8.25
N HIS A 188 -11.55 15.79 8.07
CA HIS A 188 -11.02 16.97 8.76
C HIS A 188 -11.29 16.94 10.27
N ILE A 189 -12.40 16.34 10.71
CA ILE A 189 -12.71 16.17 12.14
C ILE A 189 -11.80 15.08 12.71
N VAL A 190 -11.64 13.96 12.01
CA VAL A 190 -10.75 12.88 12.42
C VAL A 190 -9.32 13.40 12.57
N ASP A 191 -8.84 14.17 11.60
CA ASP A 191 -7.50 14.78 11.66
C ASP A 191 -7.34 15.70 12.88
N ARG A 192 -8.33 16.54 13.19
CA ARG A 192 -8.27 17.38 14.40
C ARG A 192 -8.20 16.55 15.69
N ILE A 193 -9.00 15.49 15.79
CA ILE A 193 -8.99 14.57 16.94
C ILE A 193 -7.61 13.91 17.07
N LEU A 194 -7.09 13.33 15.99
CA LEU A 194 -5.79 12.67 15.98
C LEU A 194 -4.67 13.64 16.35
N LEU A 195 -4.69 14.88 15.85
CA LEU A 195 -3.69 15.89 16.15
C LEU A 195 -3.75 16.38 17.60
N LEU A 196 -4.94 16.48 18.19
CA LEU A 196 -5.15 16.82 19.60
C LEU A 196 -4.58 15.72 20.49
N VAL A 197 -4.96 14.47 20.25
CA VAL A 197 -4.44 13.31 21.00
C VAL A 197 -2.92 13.19 20.82
N ALA A 198 -2.41 13.36 19.60
CA ALA A 198 -0.98 13.36 19.35
C ALA A 198 -0.25 14.50 20.07
N ARG A 199 -0.86 15.70 20.19
CA ARG A 199 -0.28 16.82 20.95
C ARG A 199 -0.26 16.54 22.45
N ALA A 200 -1.29 15.87 22.99
CA ALA A 200 -1.33 15.47 24.39
C ALA A 200 -0.25 14.42 24.72
N ILE A 201 -0.03 13.44 23.83
CA ILE A 201 0.95 12.35 24.05
C ILE A 201 2.38 12.81 23.74
N LEU A 202 2.59 13.46 22.59
CA LEU A 202 3.93 13.80 22.10
C LEU A 202 4.39 15.20 22.50
N GLY A 203 3.49 16.08 22.95
CA GLY A 203 3.78 17.48 23.18
C GLY A 203 3.93 18.29 21.89
N ASP A 204 4.52 19.48 22.01
CA ASP A 204 4.89 20.30 20.86
C ASP A 204 6.17 19.76 20.22
N THR A 205 6.08 19.31 18.96
CA THR A 205 7.23 18.79 18.21
C THR A 205 8.04 19.90 17.53
N SER A 206 7.47 21.10 17.39
CA SER A 206 8.09 22.22 16.68
C SER A 206 9.34 22.74 17.41
N GLN A 207 9.37 22.65 18.74
CA GLN A 207 10.54 22.98 19.57
C GLN A 207 11.78 22.14 19.24
N PHE A 208 11.58 20.97 18.60
CA PHE A 208 12.67 20.09 18.16
C PHE A 208 12.97 20.23 16.66
N GLY A 209 12.41 21.23 15.97
CA GLY A 209 12.57 21.40 14.52
C GLY A 209 11.62 20.54 13.67
N LEU A 210 10.68 19.83 14.29
CA LEU A 210 9.69 18.98 13.60
C LEU A 210 8.35 19.72 13.52
N LYS A 211 8.25 20.59 12.52
CA LYS A 211 7.04 21.39 12.24
C LYS A 211 5.97 20.51 11.60
N ARG A 212 4.70 20.70 12.00
CA ARG A 212 3.56 20.00 11.41
C ARG A 212 3.03 20.75 10.17
N PRO A 213 2.61 20.05 9.11
CA PRO A 213 1.89 20.64 7.98
C PRO A 213 0.58 21.30 8.42
N SER A 214 0.08 22.25 7.62
CA SER A 214 -1.21 22.91 7.84
C SER A 214 -2.42 21.98 7.62
N LEU A 215 -2.34 21.14 6.58
CA LEU A 215 -3.30 20.08 6.30
C LEU A 215 -3.16 18.95 7.30
N GLY A 216 -4.27 18.28 7.64
CA GLY A 216 -4.27 17.15 8.56
C GLY A 216 -3.56 15.90 8.00
N PRO A 217 -3.18 14.93 8.85
CA PRO A 217 -2.39 13.77 8.43
C PRO A 217 -3.09 12.87 7.41
N LEU A 218 -4.40 12.64 7.55
CA LEU A 218 -5.16 11.81 6.61
C LEU A 218 -5.47 12.58 5.34
N GLU A 219 -5.83 13.86 5.45
CA GLU A 219 -6.05 14.73 4.29
C GLU A 219 -4.79 14.88 3.44
N LEU A 220 -3.63 15.08 4.07
CA LEU A 220 -2.33 15.14 3.39
C LEU A 220 -2.02 13.83 2.65
N LYS A 221 -2.30 12.68 3.28
CA LYS A 221 -2.17 11.37 2.63
C LYS A 221 -3.09 11.27 1.41
N SER A 222 -4.34 11.68 1.52
CA SER A 222 -5.31 11.61 0.42
C SER A 222 -4.96 12.50 -0.75
N LEU A 223 -4.37 13.69 -0.51
CA LEU A 223 -4.07 14.66 -1.56
C LEU A 223 -2.70 14.47 -2.20
N SER A 224 -1.70 14.06 -1.42
CA SER A 224 -0.29 14.04 -1.86
C SER A 224 0.37 12.67 -1.77
N GLY A 225 -0.32 11.67 -1.22
CA GLY A 225 0.26 10.35 -0.92
C GLY A 225 1.22 10.35 0.27
N LYS A 226 1.58 11.51 0.84
CA LYS A 226 2.49 11.62 1.98
C LYS A 226 1.83 11.07 3.24
N THR A 227 2.37 9.97 3.75
CA THR A 227 1.90 9.33 4.97
C THR A 227 2.50 10.00 6.21
N PRO A 228 1.74 10.07 7.33
CA PRO A 228 2.32 10.47 8.61
C PRO A 228 3.35 9.44 9.06
N ILE A 229 4.31 9.90 9.87
CA ILE A 229 5.25 9.02 10.55
C ILE A 229 4.54 8.41 11.76
N LEU A 230 4.64 7.09 11.91
CA LEU A 230 4.26 6.40 13.13
C LEU A 230 5.49 6.23 14.01
N ASP A 231 5.60 7.04 15.05
CA ASP A 231 6.73 7.02 15.97
C ASP A 231 6.77 5.75 16.81
N ILE A 232 7.94 5.13 16.85
CA ILE A 232 8.27 3.91 17.59
C ILE A 232 9.36 4.15 18.65
N GLY A 233 9.56 5.40 19.06
CA GLY A 233 10.59 5.80 20.03
C GLY A 233 11.68 6.72 19.49
N THR A 234 11.64 7.07 18.19
CA THR A 234 12.59 8.01 17.59
C THR A 234 12.42 9.40 18.20
N LEU A 235 11.18 9.85 18.41
CA LEU A 235 10.92 11.15 19.01
C LEU A 235 11.47 11.24 20.44
N ALA A 236 11.39 10.16 21.22
CA ALA A 236 11.99 10.13 22.56
C ALA A 236 13.50 10.36 22.52
N LYS A 237 14.18 9.77 21.54
CA LYS A 237 15.62 9.97 21.28
C LYS A 237 15.97 11.36 20.73
N ILE A 238 15.04 12.00 20.03
CA ILE A 238 15.17 13.42 19.66
C ILE A 238 15.05 14.30 20.90
N LYS A 239 14.08 14.01 21.78
CA LYS A 239 13.86 14.75 23.02
C LYS A 239 15.04 14.65 23.99
N SER A 240 15.68 13.49 24.09
CA SER A 240 16.88 13.31 24.93
C SER A 240 18.14 13.95 24.33
N GLY A 241 18.12 14.32 23.05
CA GLY A 241 19.28 14.88 22.34
C GLY A 241 20.21 13.83 21.71
N ASP A 242 19.90 12.53 21.86
CA ASP A 242 20.63 11.43 21.22
C ASP A 242 20.57 11.52 19.69
N ILE A 243 19.42 11.97 19.15
CA ILE A 243 19.22 12.30 17.73
C ILE A 243 19.08 13.81 17.60
N LYS A 244 19.95 14.45 16.82
CA LYS A 244 19.87 15.92 16.60
C LYS A 244 19.19 16.25 15.28
N VAL A 245 18.20 17.14 15.30
CA VAL A 245 17.55 17.63 14.09
C VAL A 245 18.37 18.75 13.44
N ARG A 246 18.48 18.71 12.11
CA ARG A 246 19.18 19.70 11.29
C ARG A 246 18.29 20.22 10.18
N PRO A 247 18.42 21.49 9.79
CA PRO A 247 17.68 22.03 8.66
C PRO A 247 18.31 21.54 7.35
N ALA A 248 17.81 22.02 6.22
CA ALA A 248 18.29 21.64 4.90
C ALA A 248 19.82 21.81 4.75
N ILE A 249 20.43 20.88 4.01
CA ILE A 249 21.84 20.98 3.59
C ILE A 249 21.95 22.10 2.55
N ARG A 250 22.94 22.99 2.73
CA ARG A 250 23.30 24.04 1.78
C ARG A 250 24.38 23.56 0.82
N ARG A 251 25.47 22.99 1.33
CA ARG A 251 26.59 22.44 0.55
C ARG A 251 27.40 21.45 1.39
N ILE A 252 28.05 20.50 0.73
CA ILE A 252 29.00 19.55 1.31
C ILE A 252 30.40 19.87 0.76
N ALA A 253 31.42 19.76 1.61
CA ALA A 253 32.82 19.90 1.21
C ALA A 253 33.71 19.00 2.08
N GLY A 254 34.31 17.97 1.48
CA GLY A 254 35.12 16.99 2.22
C GLY A 254 34.27 16.20 3.21
N GLN A 255 34.54 16.28 4.52
CA GLN A 255 33.68 15.68 5.55
C GLN A 255 32.72 16.68 6.20
N GLN A 256 32.82 17.96 5.83
CA GLN A 256 32.03 19.03 6.42
C GLN A 256 30.74 19.22 5.63
N VAL A 257 29.62 19.26 6.35
CA VAL A 257 28.31 19.59 5.80
C VAL A 257 27.87 20.93 6.35
N LYS A 258 27.57 21.88 5.46
CA LYS A 258 27.04 23.20 5.80
C LYS A 258 25.52 23.20 5.64
N PHE A 259 24.82 23.69 6.65
CA PHE A 259 23.36 23.77 6.68
C PHE A 259 22.89 25.20 6.34
N VAL A 260 21.60 25.34 6.01
CA VAL A 260 21.01 26.65 5.65
C VAL A 260 20.95 27.65 6.81
N ASP A 261 21.02 27.18 8.05
CA ASP A 261 21.09 28.02 9.25
C ASP A 261 22.52 28.51 9.56
N GLY A 262 23.48 28.24 8.67
CA GLY A 262 24.88 28.62 8.82
C GLY A 262 25.74 27.64 9.62
N ARG A 263 25.13 26.63 10.28
CA ARG A 263 25.90 25.61 11.01
C ARG A 263 26.73 24.76 10.07
N SER A 264 27.88 24.33 10.56
CA SER A 264 28.78 23.43 9.85
C SER A 264 29.21 22.31 10.80
N GLU A 265 29.04 21.05 10.39
CA GLU A 265 29.41 19.87 11.19
C GLU A 265 30.14 18.85 10.33
N GLN A 266 30.96 18.02 10.97
CA GLN A 266 31.65 16.92 10.30
C GLN A 266 30.87 15.61 10.46
N PHE A 267 30.89 14.79 9.42
CA PHE A 267 30.19 13.51 9.36
C PHE A 267 31.07 12.42 8.77
N ASP A 268 30.97 11.22 9.33
CA ASP A 268 31.68 10.03 8.83
C ASP A 268 30.89 9.32 7.72
N ALA A 269 29.56 9.47 7.75
CA ALA A 269 28.66 8.86 6.78
C ALA A 269 27.38 9.68 6.56
N ILE A 270 26.82 9.52 5.36
CA ILE A 270 25.53 10.08 4.95
C ILE A 270 24.62 8.91 4.54
N VAL A 271 23.44 8.84 5.14
CA VAL A 271 22.37 7.91 4.75
C VAL A 271 21.23 8.70 4.10
N LEU A 272 21.02 8.48 2.81
CA LEU A 272 19.97 9.10 2.03
C LEU A 272 18.65 8.33 2.26
N ALA A 273 17.74 8.93 3.03
CA ALA A 273 16.38 8.47 3.30
C ALA A 273 15.37 9.28 2.46
N THR A 274 15.69 9.43 1.17
CA THR A 274 15.04 10.35 0.23
C THR A 274 13.95 9.70 -0.62
N GLY A 275 13.56 8.47 -0.29
CA GLY A 275 12.44 7.77 -0.87
C GLY A 275 12.76 7.04 -2.16
N TYR A 276 11.70 6.63 -2.85
CA TYR A 276 11.78 5.79 -4.03
C TYR A 276 10.82 6.31 -5.11
N LYS A 277 11.03 5.85 -6.34
CA LYS A 277 10.12 6.05 -7.48
C LYS A 277 9.81 4.70 -8.14
N SER A 278 8.67 4.64 -8.82
CA SER A 278 8.28 3.46 -9.60
C SER A 278 9.10 3.37 -10.88
N ASN A 279 9.49 2.16 -11.27
CA ASN A 279 10.16 1.88 -12.55
C ASN A 279 9.17 1.48 -13.67
N VAL A 280 7.87 1.40 -13.39
CA VAL A 280 6.82 1.04 -14.36
C VAL A 280 6.93 1.85 -15.66
N PRO A 281 7.13 3.19 -15.62
CA PRO A 281 7.25 3.98 -16.85
C PRO A 281 8.42 3.60 -17.77
N CYS A 282 9.44 2.89 -17.26
CA CYS A 282 10.63 2.52 -18.03
C CYS A 282 10.36 1.36 -19.00
N TRP A 283 9.55 0.38 -18.59
CA TRP A 283 9.29 -0.85 -19.35
C TRP A 283 7.87 -0.92 -19.93
N LEU A 284 6.89 -0.23 -19.33
CA LEU A 284 5.51 -0.21 -19.84
C LEU A 284 5.35 0.85 -20.95
N LYS A 285 5.34 0.42 -22.21
CA LYS A 285 5.22 1.29 -23.37
C LYS A 285 3.77 1.74 -23.52
N LYS A 286 3.52 3.04 -23.35
CA LYS A 286 2.19 3.63 -23.50
C LYS A 286 1.91 3.98 -24.96
N LYS A 287 0.82 3.42 -25.50
CA LYS A 287 -0.07 4.14 -26.44
C LYS A 287 -1.57 4.08 -26.12
N ILE A 288 -2.05 3.28 -25.15
CA ILE A 288 -3.51 3.08 -24.96
C ILE A 288 -4.01 3.24 -23.52
N ALA A 289 -5.27 3.68 -23.46
CA ALA A 289 -6.06 4.16 -22.34
C ALA A 289 -6.69 3.09 -21.41
N GLN A 290 -6.29 1.82 -21.45
CA GLN A 290 -6.93 0.75 -20.65
C GLN A 290 -5.92 -0.07 -19.84
N ILE A 291 -5.12 0.61 -19.02
CA ILE A 291 -4.36 -0.07 -17.97
C ILE A 291 -5.14 0.10 -16.68
N TYR A 292 -5.71 -1.01 -16.20
CA TYR A 292 -6.18 -1.10 -14.82
C TYR A 292 -4.94 -1.20 -13.93
N LEU A 293 -4.37 -0.04 -13.59
CA LEU A 293 -3.42 0.06 -12.50
C LEU A 293 -4.19 -0.20 -11.22
N TYR A 294 -4.11 -1.44 -10.73
CA TYR A 294 -4.64 -1.78 -9.42
C TYR A 294 -3.73 -1.16 -8.36
N HIS A 295 -4.10 0.01 -7.88
CA HIS A 295 -3.63 0.46 -6.58
C HIS A 295 -4.34 -0.39 -5.52
N ILE A 296 -3.61 -1.27 -4.85
CA ILE A 296 -4.10 -1.89 -3.61
C ILE A 296 -4.04 -0.80 -2.53
N THR A 297 -5.07 0.03 -2.47
CA THR A 297 -5.22 1.03 -1.39
C THR A 297 -5.97 0.41 -0.22
N GLU A 298 -5.33 0.36 0.94
CA GLU A 298 -5.93 -0.07 2.21
C GLU A 298 -7.08 0.84 2.63
N THR A 299 -8.32 0.45 2.31
CA THR A 299 -9.53 0.89 3.03
C THR A 299 -10.43 -0.31 3.28
N ARG A 300 -10.83 -0.52 4.55
CA ARG A 300 -11.62 -1.66 4.99
C ARG A 300 -13.06 -1.57 4.45
N ASP A 301 -13.53 -2.69 3.92
CA ASP A 301 -14.92 -3.07 3.61
C ASP A 301 -15.28 -3.15 2.12
N ARG A 302 -14.37 -2.82 1.20
CA ARG A 302 -14.45 -3.20 -0.23
C ARG A 302 -13.04 -3.36 -0.81
N LEU A 303 -12.75 -4.50 -1.45
CA LEU A 303 -11.73 -4.56 -2.49
C LEU A 303 -12.23 -3.70 -3.66
N SER A 304 -12.11 -2.38 -3.53
CA SER A 304 -12.55 -1.46 -4.56
C SER A 304 -11.45 -1.38 -5.59
N VAL A 305 -11.68 -2.04 -6.72
CA VAL A 305 -10.95 -1.81 -7.97
C VAL A 305 -11.24 -0.38 -8.40
N ALA A 306 -10.37 0.55 -8.02
CA ALA A 306 -10.48 1.93 -8.47
C ALA A 306 -10.01 2.01 -9.92
N LEU A 307 -10.97 2.08 -10.84
CA LEU A 307 -10.75 2.59 -12.19
C LEU A 307 -10.23 4.04 -12.12
N PRO A 308 -9.14 4.41 -12.80
CA PRO A 308 -8.81 5.83 -12.94
C PRO A 308 -9.88 6.52 -13.79
N CYS A 309 -10.74 7.31 -13.16
CA CYS A 309 -11.60 8.26 -13.85
C CYS A 309 -10.74 9.47 -14.25
N ARG A 310 -10.55 9.71 -15.55
CA ARG A 310 -9.92 10.95 -16.04
C ARG A 310 -10.82 12.13 -15.72
N ARG A 311 -10.25 13.14 -15.07
CA ARG A 311 -10.73 14.52 -15.15
C ARG A 311 -10.43 15.06 -16.55
N THR A 312 -11.44 15.09 -17.42
CA THR A 312 -11.60 16.24 -18.33
C THR A 312 -12.42 17.30 -17.58
N GLY A 313 -12.10 18.56 -17.81
CA GLY A 313 -12.44 19.67 -16.91
C GLY A 313 -13.92 19.92 -16.65
N GLY A 314 -14.16 20.66 -15.56
CA GLY A 314 -15.37 21.45 -15.35
C GLY A 314 -16.62 20.67 -14.92
N CYS A 315 -16.80 20.45 -13.62
CA CYS A 315 -18.05 20.71 -12.89
C CYS A 315 -17.91 20.26 -11.43
N ALA A 316 -18.37 21.12 -10.52
CA ALA A 316 -18.44 20.86 -9.09
C ALA A 316 -19.48 19.76 -8.79
N GLY A 317 -19.12 18.88 -7.86
CA GLY A 317 -20.00 18.08 -7.01
C GLY A 317 -21.20 17.37 -7.65
N ARG A 318 -21.09 16.05 -7.83
CA ARG A 318 -22.16 15.08 -7.51
C ARG A 318 -21.67 13.63 -7.69
N ALA A 319 -22.29 12.75 -6.92
CA ALA A 319 -21.91 11.36 -6.64
C ALA A 319 -21.72 10.47 -7.88
N CYS A 320 -20.66 9.66 -7.89
CA CYS A 320 -20.54 8.52 -8.80
C CYS A 320 -21.17 7.30 -8.13
N GLY A 321 -22.30 6.85 -8.67
CA GLY A 321 -23.08 5.71 -8.19
C GLY A 321 -22.34 4.38 -8.33
N THR A 322 -22.59 3.48 -7.37
CA THR A 322 -22.09 2.11 -7.39
C THR A 322 -22.97 1.30 -8.34
N ALA A 323 -22.44 0.77 -9.45
CA ALA A 323 -23.18 -0.18 -10.27
C ALA A 323 -23.20 -1.54 -9.57
N LEU A 324 -24.37 -1.99 -9.13
CA LEU A 324 -24.63 -3.32 -8.58
C LEU A 324 -24.93 -4.30 -9.72
N LEU A 325 -24.27 -5.46 -9.72
CA LEU A 325 -24.59 -6.61 -10.58
C LEU A 325 -25.79 -7.38 -10.00
N PRO A 326 -26.81 -7.78 -10.79
CA PRO A 326 -27.88 -8.66 -10.34
C PRO A 326 -27.43 -10.15 -10.33
N GLN A 327 -27.89 -10.92 -9.34
CA GLN A 327 -27.68 -12.38 -9.22
C GLN A 327 -28.73 -13.17 -10.03
N PRO A 328 -28.43 -14.38 -10.55
CA PRO A 328 -29.29 -15.08 -11.50
C PRO A 328 -30.36 -15.96 -10.83
N GLY A 329 -31.59 -15.89 -11.37
CA GLY A 329 -32.69 -16.85 -11.21
C GLY A 329 -33.40 -17.02 -12.56
N GLU A 330 -34.04 -18.17 -12.76
CA GLU A 330 -34.30 -18.87 -14.03
C GLU A 330 -35.13 -18.17 -15.15
N ARG A 331 -34.94 -18.72 -16.37
CA ARG A 331 -35.40 -18.31 -17.72
C ARG A 331 -36.91 -18.04 -17.87
N GLN A 332 -37.29 -17.13 -18.79
CA GLN A 332 -37.83 -17.49 -20.13
C GLN A 332 -38.07 -16.27 -21.07
N SER A 333 -37.69 -16.50 -22.34
CA SER A 333 -38.17 -15.91 -23.62
C SER A 333 -38.22 -14.39 -23.86
N GLY A 334 -37.43 -13.92 -24.84
CA GLY A 334 -37.86 -12.82 -25.74
C GLY A 334 -36.78 -11.85 -26.23
N GLY A 335 -36.08 -12.22 -27.31
CA GLY A 335 -35.56 -11.34 -28.39
C GLY A 335 -34.74 -10.06 -28.08
N ALA A 336 -33.41 -10.15 -28.22
CA ALA A 336 -32.55 -9.23 -29.01
C ALA A 336 -31.09 -9.70 -28.91
N ARG A 337 -30.36 -9.73 -30.05
CA ARG A 337 -28.96 -10.18 -30.14
C ARG A 337 -28.03 -9.26 -29.33
N ALA A 338 -27.39 -9.80 -28.30
CA ALA A 338 -26.22 -9.23 -27.64
C ALA A 338 -25.05 -10.21 -27.81
N GLU A 339 -23.90 -9.70 -28.27
CA GLU A 339 -22.67 -10.46 -28.42
C GLU A 339 -22.24 -11.05 -27.06
N THR A 340 -22.13 -12.38 -27.04
CA THR A 340 -21.69 -13.17 -25.90
C THR A 340 -20.22 -12.93 -25.57
N VAL A 341 -19.96 -12.30 -24.42
CA VAL A 341 -18.64 -12.22 -23.78
C VAL A 341 -18.21 -13.63 -23.32
N PRO A 342 -17.05 -14.17 -23.76
CA PRO A 342 -16.56 -15.44 -23.24
C PRO A 342 -15.92 -15.28 -21.85
N ARG A 343 -15.98 -16.38 -21.10
CA ARG A 343 -15.59 -16.58 -19.70
C ARG A 343 -14.17 -16.10 -19.37
N GLN A 344 -14.04 -15.43 -18.23
CA GLN A 344 -12.81 -14.91 -17.66
C GLN A 344 -11.88 -16.04 -17.19
N SER A 345 -10.64 -16.00 -17.62
CA SER A 345 -9.53 -16.77 -17.07
C SER A 345 -8.37 -15.79 -16.88
N CYS A 346 -8.05 -15.47 -15.62
CA CYS A 346 -6.94 -14.59 -15.27
C CYS A 346 -5.65 -15.41 -15.22
N VAL A 347 -4.65 -15.04 -16.02
CA VAL A 347 -3.36 -15.72 -16.10
C VAL A 347 -2.34 -14.90 -15.31
N ALA A 348 -1.87 -15.45 -14.18
CA ALA A 348 -0.46 -15.31 -13.82
C ALA A 348 0.30 -16.12 -14.86
N VAL A 349 1.34 -15.56 -15.50
CA VAL A 349 2.06 -16.23 -16.60
C VAL A 349 2.59 -17.58 -16.10
N ALA A 350 1.86 -18.63 -16.46
CA ALA A 350 2.19 -20.02 -16.19
C ALA A 350 2.09 -20.75 -17.54
N HIS A 351 3.24 -21.20 -18.03
CA HIS A 351 3.34 -21.94 -19.27
C HIS A 351 2.84 -23.37 -19.04
N HIS A 352 1.67 -23.73 -19.60
CA HIS A 352 1.18 -25.10 -19.54
C HIS A 352 1.81 -25.92 -20.69
N ARG A 353 2.58 -26.97 -20.37
CA ARG A 353 2.82 -28.07 -21.33
C ARG A 353 1.81 -29.17 -21.04
N GLY A 354 1.03 -29.52 -22.07
CA GLY A 354 0.13 -30.67 -22.27
C GLY A 354 -0.39 -31.52 -21.11
N GLY A 355 -1.72 -31.67 -21.04
CA GLY A 355 -2.42 -32.76 -20.35
C GLY A 355 -3.85 -32.38 -19.91
N PRO A 356 -4.91 -33.16 -20.20
CA PRO A 356 -6.29 -32.74 -19.93
C PRO A 356 -6.78 -33.27 -18.57
N THR A 357 -6.63 -32.49 -17.50
CA THR A 357 -7.52 -32.58 -16.32
C THR A 357 -7.51 -31.25 -15.55
N SER A 358 -8.72 -30.75 -15.29
CA SER A 358 -9.06 -29.44 -14.73
C SER A 358 -8.77 -29.27 -13.23
N PRO A 359 -8.40 -28.06 -12.77
CA PRO A 359 -8.84 -27.56 -11.48
C PRO A 359 -9.32 -26.09 -11.54
N LEU A 360 -10.64 -25.89 -11.47
CA LEU A 360 -11.34 -24.60 -11.57
C LEU A 360 -11.60 -23.92 -10.20
N HIS A 361 -11.04 -24.41 -9.09
CA HIS A 361 -11.43 -23.96 -7.74
C HIS A 361 -10.43 -23.05 -7.01
N ALA A 362 -9.27 -22.72 -7.58
CA ALA A 362 -8.26 -21.88 -6.90
C ALA A 362 -8.42 -20.37 -7.16
N ILE A 363 -9.13 -19.96 -8.23
CA ILE A 363 -9.18 -18.56 -8.70
C ILE A 363 -10.34 -17.76 -8.07
N ASP A 364 -11.45 -18.41 -7.70
CA ASP A 364 -12.59 -17.74 -7.05
C ASP A 364 -12.28 -17.17 -5.65
N ALA A 365 -11.15 -17.59 -5.06
CA ALA A 365 -10.66 -17.12 -3.77
C ALA A 365 -10.21 -15.64 -3.78
N PHE A 366 -9.89 -15.06 -4.95
CA PHE A 366 -9.44 -13.67 -5.04
C PHE A 366 -10.58 -12.63 -5.03
N LEU A 367 -11.84 -13.07 -5.21
CA LEU A 367 -12.96 -12.14 -5.45
C LEU A 367 -14.22 -12.37 -4.60
N CYS A 368 -14.29 -13.39 -3.74
CA CYS A 368 -15.53 -13.67 -3.01
C CYS A 368 -15.29 -13.97 -1.52
N SER A 369 -15.53 -13.00 -0.65
CA SER A 369 -15.79 -13.23 0.78
C SER A 369 -17.25 -12.88 1.09
N ARG A 370 -17.99 -13.91 1.52
CA ARG A 370 -19.42 -13.88 1.76
C ARG A 370 -19.83 -12.87 2.83
N CYS A 371 -20.94 -12.22 2.51
CA CYS A 371 -21.87 -11.55 3.41
C CYS A 371 -22.24 -12.43 4.62
N ALA A 372 -22.14 -11.85 5.81
CA ALA A 372 -22.95 -12.21 6.95
C ALA A 372 -23.42 -10.89 7.59
N ALA A 373 -24.67 -10.50 7.31
CA ALA A 373 -25.32 -9.37 7.96
C ALA A 373 -26.14 -9.89 9.15
N PRO A 374 -26.06 -9.30 10.35
CA PRO A 374 -27.16 -9.30 11.28
C PRO A 374 -28.10 -8.14 10.93
N THR A 375 -29.36 -8.49 10.74
CA THR A 375 -30.53 -7.62 10.57
C THR A 375 -30.63 -6.55 11.67
N LEU A 376 -30.82 -5.29 11.26
CA LEU A 376 -31.38 -4.23 12.12
C LEU A 376 -32.60 -3.61 11.43
N PRO A 377 -33.61 -3.16 12.21
CA PRO A 377 -34.94 -2.83 11.73
C PRO A 377 -35.00 -1.43 11.11
N HIS A 378 -35.97 -1.28 10.21
CA HIS A 378 -36.34 -0.06 9.53
C HIS A 378 -36.52 1.15 10.46
N VAL A 379 -35.87 2.26 10.12
CA VAL A 379 -36.29 3.60 10.55
C VAL A 379 -36.44 4.47 9.30
N PHE A 380 -37.68 4.93 9.12
CA PHE A 380 -38.17 5.77 8.03
C PHE A 380 -37.53 7.17 8.06
N LEU A 381 -37.14 7.68 6.90
CA LEU A 381 -37.05 9.12 6.62
C LEU A 381 -38.37 9.60 6.00
N PRO A 382 -38.89 10.78 6.35
CA PRO A 382 -40.11 11.31 5.75
C PRO A 382 -39.81 11.84 4.34
N SER A 383 -40.61 11.41 3.37
CA SER A 383 -40.59 11.95 2.01
C SER A 383 -41.63 13.06 1.85
N ILE A 384 -41.17 14.14 1.22
CA ILE A 384 -41.94 15.30 0.78
C ILE A 384 -43.01 14.86 -0.24
N THR A 385 -44.23 15.37 -0.06
CA THR A 385 -45.46 15.20 -0.84
C THR A 385 -45.37 15.93 -2.20
N LEU A 386 -45.85 15.35 -3.32
CA LEU A 386 -47.20 15.51 -3.94
C LEU A 386 -47.14 14.88 -5.37
N PRO A 387 -48.25 14.66 -6.12
CA PRO A 387 -49.45 13.90 -5.78
C PRO A 387 -49.89 12.88 -6.89
N HIS A 388 -50.79 11.97 -6.50
CA HIS A 388 -51.74 11.18 -7.32
C HIS A 388 -51.24 10.27 -8.45
N THR A 389 -51.18 8.95 -8.18
CA THR A 389 -52.09 7.94 -8.76
C THR A 389 -51.96 6.59 -8.02
N ARG A 390 -53.12 6.00 -7.65
CA ARG A 390 -53.26 4.71 -6.96
C ARG A 390 -53.08 3.56 -7.97
N VAL A 391 -52.57 2.40 -7.52
CA VAL A 391 -53.32 1.12 -7.42
C VAL A 391 -52.37 -0.06 -7.11
N MET A 392 -52.70 -0.72 -5.99
CA MET A 392 -52.58 -2.13 -5.55
C MET A 392 -51.34 -3.00 -5.82
N ALA A 393 -50.80 -3.51 -4.72
CA ALA A 393 -50.18 -4.84 -4.61
C ALA A 393 -51.22 -5.89 -4.17
N PRO A 394 -50.92 -7.19 -4.33
CA PRO A 394 -51.34 -8.17 -3.34
C PRO A 394 -50.17 -8.98 -2.75
N HIS A 395 -50.35 -9.24 -1.45
CA HIS A 395 -49.63 -10.13 -0.55
C HIS A 395 -49.58 -11.59 -1.01
N PHE A 396 -48.57 -12.35 -0.54
CA PHE A 396 -48.77 -13.72 -0.01
C PHE A 396 -47.67 -14.14 1.00
N HIS A 397 -48.05 -15.10 1.85
CA HIS A 397 -47.57 -15.44 3.20
C HIS A 397 -46.41 -16.45 3.31
N ALA A 398 -45.80 -16.42 4.52
CA ALA A 398 -44.85 -17.27 5.24
C ALA A 398 -44.86 -18.82 5.08
N ALA A 399 -43.70 -19.47 5.31
CA ALA A 399 -43.54 -20.66 6.20
C ALA A 399 -42.05 -21.05 6.41
N GLY A 400 -41.75 -21.62 7.59
CA GLY A 400 -40.42 -21.85 8.17
C GLY A 400 -39.66 -23.16 7.84
N PRO A 401 -38.72 -23.61 8.72
CA PRO A 401 -37.50 -24.32 8.31
C PRO A 401 -37.58 -25.85 8.42
N LYS A 402 -36.79 -26.58 7.62
CA LYS A 402 -36.55 -28.03 7.79
C LYS A 402 -35.06 -28.39 7.69
N ARG A 403 -34.64 -29.25 8.64
CA ARG A 403 -33.36 -29.99 8.71
C ARG A 403 -33.44 -31.33 7.97
N CYS A 404 -32.27 -32.00 7.89
CA CYS A 404 -31.94 -33.39 7.49
C CYS A 404 -31.57 -33.58 6.01
N ARG A 405 -30.68 -34.49 5.57
CA ARG A 405 -29.55 -35.28 6.12
C ARG A 405 -28.95 -36.03 4.88
N THR A 406 -27.63 -36.27 4.84
CA THR A 406 -26.88 -37.34 4.09
C THR A 406 -27.08 -37.58 2.57
N ALA A 407 -25.98 -37.61 1.80
CA ALA A 407 -25.43 -38.84 1.18
C ALA A 407 -24.22 -38.56 0.25
N VAL A 408 -23.41 -39.61 0.12
CA VAL A 408 -22.08 -39.79 -0.49
C VAL A 408 -22.12 -39.82 -2.02
N LEU A 409 -21.04 -39.43 -2.70
CA LEU A 409 -20.44 -40.23 -3.80
C LEU A 409 -18.97 -39.87 -4.04
N ARG A 410 -18.20 -40.93 -4.23
CA ARG A 410 -16.76 -41.03 -4.41
C ARG A 410 -16.47 -41.41 -5.87
N ASN A 411 -15.21 -41.24 -6.27
CA ASN A 411 -14.50 -41.77 -7.45
C ASN A 411 -14.58 -40.88 -8.71
N HIS A 412 -13.51 -40.69 -9.49
CA HIS A 412 -12.19 -41.33 -9.55
C HIS A 412 -11.06 -40.30 -9.63
#